data_AF-A0A830BG82-F1
#
_entry.id   AF-A0A830BG82-F1
#
_cell.length_a   1.000
_cell.length_b   1.000
_cell.length_c   1.000
_cell.angle_alpha   90.00
_cell.angle_beta   90.00
_cell.angle_gamma   90.00
#
_symmetry.space_group_name_H-M   'P 1'
#
loop_
_entity.id
_entity.type
_entity.pdbx_description
1 polymer ?
#
loop_
_entity_poly.entity_id
_entity_poly.type
_entity_poly.pdbx_seq_one_letter_code
_entity_poly.pdbx_strand_id
1 'polypeptide(L)'
;CGHCKALAPEYEKAASLLSSHDPPIVLAKVDANEEANRELATEYQIQGFPTIKILRKGGKIIQEYKGPREADGIVDYLKRQAGPASTEIKLAEDAATFIDEKKIFVVGVFPKFSGEEFDNFIALAEKLRSDYDFGHTLDAKFLPKGESVSKPTLRLLKPFDELFVDSQEFNVDALEKFIEESSVPTVTTWNSDPTNHPYINKFFDGPSAKAMLFVNFSKEQDAFQSKYKDVATLYKGKGISFLFGDVDSAQNAFQYFGLKLEDAPLIIIQKTGGEKYLKTNVEPDQIAAWLKDYSEGLVKPFLKSEPIPESNDEPVKVVVRDSIQDVVFNSGKNVLLEFYAPWCGHCKQLAPILDEVAIAFKDDPDVIIAKFDATANDVPGDTFEVQGFPTLYFRSANGNLSQYEGERTKEDFISFIHENRDKPSTSDKQESAKPESVDVDSSKDEL
;
A
#
# COMPACT_ATOMS: atom_id res chain seq x y z
N CYS A 1 -0.30 -25.19 14.83
CA CYS A 1 0.60 -24.25 14.13
C CYS A 1 1.69 -25.01 13.36
N GLY A 2 1.71 -24.96 12.02
CA GLY A 2 2.74 -25.62 11.19
C GLY A 2 4.13 -24.98 11.33
N HIS A 3 4.19 -23.65 11.27
CA HIS A 3 5.44 -22.88 11.44
C HIS A 3 6.14 -23.12 12.78
N CYS A 4 5.39 -23.35 13.86
CA CYS A 4 5.94 -23.64 15.17
C CYS A 4 6.61 -25.02 15.23
N LYS A 5 6.03 -26.01 14.56
CA LYS A 5 6.63 -27.35 14.44
C LYS A 5 7.92 -27.31 13.62
N ALA A 6 7.96 -26.49 12.56
CA ALA A 6 9.16 -26.29 11.76
C ALA A 6 10.26 -25.54 12.53
N LEU A 7 9.90 -24.53 13.33
CA LEU A 7 10.84 -23.75 14.15
C LEU A 7 11.40 -24.55 15.34
N ALA A 8 10.63 -25.46 15.94
CA ALA A 8 11.00 -26.18 17.15
C ALA A 8 12.43 -26.78 17.14
N PRO A 9 12.87 -27.56 16.13
CA PRO A 9 14.23 -28.10 16.11
C PRO A 9 15.31 -27.01 15.99
N GLU A 10 15.06 -25.96 15.20
CA GLU A 10 15.98 -24.82 15.07
C GLU A 10 16.11 -24.04 16.38
N TYR A 11 15.00 -23.86 17.10
CA TYR A 11 14.95 -23.16 18.38
C TYR A 11 15.71 -23.90 19.49
N GLU A 12 15.57 -25.23 19.57
CA GLU A 12 16.33 -26.07 20.50
C GLU A 12 17.84 -26.07 20.17
N LYS A 13 18.20 -26.13 18.88
CA LYS A 13 19.60 -26.01 18.44
C LYS A 13 20.19 -24.65 18.83
N ALA A 14 19.46 -23.56 18.57
CA ALA A 14 19.87 -22.22 18.95
C ALA A 14 20.04 -22.10 20.48
N ALA A 15 19.11 -22.65 21.26
CA ALA A 15 19.18 -22.64 22.73
C ALA A 15 20.44 -23.33 23.26
N SER A 16 20.79 -24.50 22.68
CA SER A 16 22.02 -25.22 23.02
C SER A 16 23.26 -24.38 22.73
N LEU A 17 23.36 -23.78 21.54
CA LEU A 17 24.49 -22.93 21.15
C LEU A 17 24.61 -21.68 22.03
N LEU A 18 23.50 -21.04 22.36
CA LEU A 18 23.44 -19.80 23.15
C LEU A 18 23.62 -20.01 24.65
N SER A 19 23.37 -21.21 25.17
CA SER A 19 23.61 -21.55 26.57
C SER A 19 25.09 -21.42 26.98
N SER A 20 26.00 -21.53 26.00
CA SER A 20 27.45 -21.38 26.20
C SER A 20 27.95 -19.92 26.11
N HIS A 21 27.08 -18.97 25.78
CA HIS A 21 27.41 -17.55 25.72
C HIS A 21 27.62 -16.96 27.13
N ASP A 22 28.47 -15.94 27.25
CA ASP A 22 28.68 -15.19 28.49
C ASP A 22 28.33 -13.71 28.28
N PRO A 23 27.28 -13.16 28.93
CA PRO A 23 26.36 -13.86 29.83
C PRO A 23 25.42 -14.83 29.10
N PRO A 24 24.88 -15.87 29.78
CA PRO A 24 23.99 -16.84 29.14
C PRO A 24 22.75 -16.19 28.51
N ILE A 25 22.50 -16.52 27.24
CA ILE A 25 21.27 -16.12 26.54
C ILE A 25 20.30 -17.30 26.62
N VAL A 26 19.26 -17.15 27.43
CA VAL A 26 18.26 -18.20 27.68
C VAL A 26 17.12 -18.09 26.68
N LEU A 27 16.82 -19.18 25.99
CA LEU A 27 15.62 -19.33 25.15
C LEU A 27 14.55 -20.08 25.94
N ALA A 28 13.31 -19.60 25.86
CA ALA A 28 12.16 -20.20 26.53
C ALA A 28 10.99 -20.28 25.55
N LYS A 29 10.10 -21.25 25.76
CA LYS A 29 8.87 -21.43 24.97
C LYS A 29 7.68 -21.57 25.91
N VAL A 30 6.55 -21.00 25.53
CA VAL A 30 5.27 -21.09 26.25
C VAL A 30 4.21 -21.57 25.28
N ASP A 31 3.40 -22.55 25.68
CA ASP A 31 2.21 -22.91 24.92
C ASP A 31 1.07 -21.94 25.27
N ALA A 32 0.89 -20.94 24.41
CA ALA A 32 -0.13 -19.92 24.58
C ALA A 32 -1.58 -20.43 24.34
N ASN A 33 -1.77 -21.66 23.86
CA ASN A 33 -3.10 -22.27 23.75
C ASN A 33 -3.54 -22.96 25.04
N GLU A 34 -2.60 -23.24 25.96
CA GLU A 34 -2.96 -23.79 27.26
C GLU A 34 -3.71 -22.74 28.09
N GLU A 35 -4.81 -23.16 28.70
CA GLU A 35 -5.68 -22.29 29.49
C GLU A 35 -4.91 -21.58 30.63
N ALA A 36 -3.93 -22.27 31.22
CA ALA A 36 -3.05 -21.73 32.27
C ALA A 36 -2.19 -20.54 31.79
N ASN A 37 -1.94 -20.40 30.48
CA ASN A 37 -1.07 -19.37 29.91
C ASN A 37 -1.87 -18.26 29.20
N ARG A 38 -3.21 -18.29 29.25
CA ARG A 38 -4.07 -17.34 28.52
C ARG A 38 -3.86 -15.89 28.94
N GLU A 39 -3.60 -15.66 30.23
CA GLU A 39 -3.29 -14.33 30.75
C GLU A 39 -1.97 -13.81 30.16
N LEU A 40 -0.94 -14.65 30.11
CA LEU A 40 0.35 -14.30 29.51
C LEU A 40 0.22 -13.99 28.01
N ALA A 41 -0.54 -14.80 27.27
CA ALA A 41 -0.78 -14.56 25.85
C ALA A 41 -1.47 -13.20 25.60
N THR A 42 -2.37 -12.79 26.51
CA THR A 42 -3.05 -11.49 26.46
C THR A 42 -2.11 -10.36 26.82
N GLU A 43 -1.33 -10.50 27.91
CA GLU A 43 -0.36 -9.50 28.37
C GLU A 43 0.68 -9.17 27.29
N TYR A 44 1.20 -10.20 26.62
CA TYR A 44 2.17 -10.05 25.54
C TYR A 44 1.53 -9.85 24.15
N GLN A 45 0.21 -9.67 24.08
CA GLN A 45 -0.54 -9.38 22.86
C GLN A 45 -0.23 -10.36 21.71
N ILE A 46 -0.27 -11.67 22.01
CA ILE A 46 0.04 -12.70 21.01
C ILE A 46 -1.14 -12.84 20.05
N GLN A 47 -0.93 -12.41 18.79
CA GLN A 47 -1.95 -12.46 17.74
C GLN A 47 -1.77 -13.61 16.75
N GLY A 48 -0.65 -14.33 16.81
CA GLY A 48 -0.33 -15.39 15.88
C GLY A 48 0.81 -16.28 16.38
N PHE A 49 1.10 -17.35 15.64
CA PHE A 49 2.11 -18.31 16.03
C PHE A 49 3.04 -18.69 14.86
N PRO A 50 4.37 -18.77 15.07
CA PRO A 50 5.08 -18.40 16.29
C PRO A 50 5.27 -16.87 16.39
N THR A 51 5.15 -16.35 17.61
CA THR A 51 5.60 -15.00 17.99
C THR A 51 6.78 -15.14 18.94
N ILE A 52 7.90 -14.50 18.62
CA ILE A 52 9.13 -14.55 19.42
C ILE A 52 9.39 -13.13 19.94
N LYS A 53 9.58 -13.00 21.25
CA LYS A 53 9.91 -11.73 21.91
C LYS A 53 11.20 -11.88 22.72
N ILE A 54 12.00 -10.82 22.75
CA ILE A 54 13.26 -10.71 23.49
C ILE A 54 12.99 -9.88 24.74
N LEU A 55 13.31 -10.45 25.90
CA LEU A 55 13.15 -9.79 27.20
C LEU A 55 14.53 -9.40 27.73
N ARG A 56 14.74 -8.11 27.99
CA ARG A 56 15.98 -7.57 28.57
C ARG A 56 15.69 -6.87 29.90
N LYS A 57 16.73 -6.77 30.75
CA LYS A 57 16.66 -6.14 32.08
C LYS A 57 15.52 -6.68 32.96
N GLY A 58 15.35 -8.01 32.98
CA GLY A 58 14.32 -8.69 33.76
C GLY A 58 12.89 -8.45 33.24
N GLY A 59 12.71 -8.34 31.93
CA GLY A 59 11.39 -8.13 31.30
C GLY A 59 10.94 -6.68 31.22
N LYS A 60 11.73 -5.72 31.73
CA LYS A 60 11.43 -4.28 31.62
C LYS A 60 11.51 -3.75 30.19
N ILE A 61 12.28 -4.43 29.33
CA ILE A 61 12.38 -4.11 27.90
C ILE A 61 11.93 -5.35 27.15
N ILE A 62 10.84 -5.21 26.39
CA ILE A 62 10.29 -6.26 25.55
C ILE A 62 10.43 -5.81 24.10
N GLN A 63 11.02 -6.66 23.26
CA GLN A 63 11.23 -6.37 21.85
C GLN A 63 10.78 -7.55 21.00
N GLU A 64 10.30 -7.28 19.79
CA GLU A 64 9.97 -8.34 18.85
C GLU A 64 11.21 -8.87 18.15
N TYR A 65 11.27 -10.18 17.99
CA TYR A 65 12.32 -10.81 17.19
C TYR A 65 11.96 -10.70 15.71
N LYS A 66 12.76 -9.94 14.97
CA LYS A 66 12.61 -9.73 13.52
C LYS A 66 13.61 -10.53 12.68
N GLY A 67 14.31 -11.48 13.29
CA GLY A 67 15.37 -12.24 12.65
C GLY A 67 14.89 -13.49 11.89
N PRO A 68 15.82 -14.16 11.17
CA PRO A 68 15.61 -15.48 10.55
C PRO A 68 15.15 -16.55 11.53
N ARG A 69 14.50 -17.63 11.07
CA ARG A 69 13.96 -18.69 11.96
C ARG A 69 14.84 -19.94 12.01
N GLU A 70 15.96 -19.90 11.32
CA GLU A 70 17.04 -20.89 11.33
C GLU A 70 17.94 -20.68 12.55
N ALA A 71 18.48 -21.78 13.11
CA ALA A 71 19.21 -21.75 14.37
C ALA A 71 20.39 -20.79 14.35
N ASP A 72 21.20 -20.83 13.28
CA ASP A 72 22.41 -20.01 13.16
C ASP A 72 22.02 -18.52 13.08
N GLY A 73 20.93 -18.22 12.37
CA GLY A 73 20.39 -16.87 12.29
C GLY A 73 19.84 -16.35 13.63
N ILE A 74 19.19 -17.20 14.43
CA ILE A 74 18.76 -16.87 15.80
C ILE A 74 19.97 -16.59 16.69
N VAL A 75 21.00 -17.43 16.61
CA VAL A 75 22.23 -17.30 17.39
C VAL A 75 22.92 -15.96 17.09
N ASP A 76 23.13 -15.66 15.81
CA ASP A 76 23.80 -14.43 15.39
C ASP A 76 23.00 -13.19 15.78
N TYR A 77 21.67 -13.23 15.58
CA TYR A 77 20.79 -12.13 15.99
C TYR A 77 20.86 -11.88 17.50
N LEU A 78 20.78 -12.92 18.33
CA LEU A 78 20.74 -12.77 19.78
C LEU A 78 22.10 -12.42 20.38
N LYS A 79 23.21 -12.93 19.85
CA LYS A 79 24.57 -12.47 20.22
C LYS A 79 24.74 -10.98 19.96
N ARG A 80 24.27 -10.51 18.80
CA ARG A 80 24.23 -9.08 18.48
C ARG A 80 23.35 -8.28 19.46
N GLN A 81 22.22 -8.84 19.89
CA GLN A 81 21.35 -8.18 20.89
C GLN A 81 21.89 -8.25 22.34
N ALA A 82 22.81 -9.15 22.65
CA ALA A 82 23.46 -9.26 23.95
C ALA A 82 24.72 -8.39 24.08
N GLY A 83 25.39 -8.10 22.95
CA GLY A 83 26.53 -7.18 22.90
C GLY A 83 26.18 -5.73 23.23
N PRO A 84 27.17 -4.81 23.24
CA PRO A 84 26.91 -3.39 23.38
C PRO A 84 26.00 -2.91 22.24
N ALA A 85 25.14 -1.93 22.49
CA ALA A 85 24.29 -1.38 21.43
C ALA A 85 25.06 -0.71 20.30
N SER A 86 26.31 -0.30 20.56
CA SER A 86 27.21 0.27 19.57
C SER A 86 28.63 -0.27 19.78
N THR A 87 29.28 -0.67 18.70
CA THR A 87 30.65 -1.22 18.72
C THR A 87 31.69 -0.12 18.51
N GLU A 88 32.75 -0.11 19.31
CA GLU A 88 33.86 0.84 19.15
C GLU A 88 34.71 0.48 17.92
N ILE A 89 34.93 1.45 17.02
CA ILE A 89 35.77 1.35 15.83
C ILE A 89 37.06 2.13 16.10
N LYS A 90 38.19 1.42 16.26
CA LYS A 90 39.48 2.00 16.63
C LYS A 90 40.38 2.24 15.43
N LEU A 91 40.20 1.44 14.38
CA LEU A 91 41.06 1.38 13.19
C LEU A 91 40.19 1.19 11.93
N ALA A 92 40.76 1.43 10.75
CA ALA A 92 40.06 1.20 9.49
C ALA A 92 39.75 -0.30 9.23
N GLU A 93 40.57 -1.21 9.78
CA GLU A 93 40.33 -2.66 9.70
C GLU A 93 39.09 -3.10 10.49
N ASP A 94 38.81 -2.42 11.62
CA ASP A 94 37.59 -2.65 12.40
C ASP A 94 36.37 -2.24 11.59
N ALA A 95 36.42 -1.08 10.93
CA ALA A 95 35.35 -0.61 10.07
C ALA A 95 35.08 -1.59 8.91
N ALA A 96 36.12 -2.11 8.27
CA ALA A 96 35.98 -3.12 7.21
C ALA A 96 35.37 -4.45 7.72
N THR A 97 35.50 -4.74 9.01
CA THR A 97 34.94 -5.95 9.63
C THR A 97 33.48 -5.75 10.05
N PHE A 98 33.14 -4.59 10.59
CA PHE A 98 31.83 -4.33 11.20
C PHE A 98 30.82 -3.67 10.25
N ILE A 99 31.28 -2.91 9.26
CA ILE A 99 30.41 -2.15 8.36
C ILE A 99 30.16 -2.93 7.09
N ASP A 100 28.93 -3.41 6.95
CA ASP A 100 28.43 -3.97 5.70
C ASP A 100 27.93 -2.83 4.80
N GLU A 101 28.74 -2.39 3.83
CA GLU A 101 28.38 -1.28 2.91
C GLU A 101 27.12 -1.55 2.06
N LYS A 102 26.60 -2.80 2.06
CA LYS A 102 25.33 -3.15 1.41
C LYS A 102 24.10 -2.86 2.28
N LYS A 103 24.30 -2.44 3.52
CA LYS A 103 23.25 -2.15 4.50
C LYS A 103 23.46 -0.78 5.10
N ILE A 104 22.44 -0.35 5.84
CA ILE A 104 22.51 0.89 6.61
C ILE A 104 23.29 0.63 7.89
N PHE A 105 24.27 1.49 8.17
CA PHE A 105 25.08 1.44 9.39
C PHE A 105 25.18 2.85 9.98
N VAL A 106 24.94 2.98 11.28
CA VAL A 106 24.91 4.28 11.96
C VAL A 106 26.14 4.44 12.84
N VAL A 107 26.97 5.44 12.57
CA VAL A 107 28.23 5.69 13.28
C VAL A 107 28.20 7.01 14.03
N GLY A 108 28.50 7.00 15.32
CA GLY A 108 28.78 8.22 16.08
C GLY A 108 30.27 8.54 16.07
N VAL A 109 30.64 9.73 15.61
CA VAL A 109 32.02 10.25 15.65
C VAL A 109 32.11 11.29 16.76
N PHE A 110 32.96 11.04 17.76
CA PHE A 110 33.04 11.88 18.97
C PHE A 110 34.48 12.23 19.32
N PRO A 111 34.74 13.42 19.90
CA PRO A 111 36.07 13.73 20.43
C PRO A 111 36.45 12.88 21.67
N LYS A 112 35.45 12.35 22.38
CA LYS A 112 35.60 11.47 23.55
C LYS A 112 34.31 10.68 23.78
N PHE A 113 34.39 9.51 24.41
CA PHE A 113 33.23 8.67 24.75
C PHE A 113 32.63 9.06 26.10
N SER A 114 32.23 10.32 26.24
CA SER A 114 31.55 10.86 27.41
C SER A 114 30.87 12.18 27.08
N GLY A 115 29.82 12.53 27.82
CA GLY A 115 29.06 13.76 27.64
C GLY A 115 27.69 13.49 27.03
N GLU A 116 26.84 14.52 27.06
CA GLU A 116 25.43 14.43 26.69
C GLU A 116 25.22 13.89 25.28
N GLU A 117 26.02 14.32 24.31
CA GLU A 117 25.92 13.86 22.92
C GLU A 117 26.22 12.35 22.78
N PHE A 118 27.23 11.86 23.49
CA PHE A 118 27.58 10.44 23.49
C PHE A 118 26.51 9.62 24.22
N ASP A 119 26.03 10.10 25.37
CA ASP A 119 25.00 9.42 26.15
C ASP A 119 23.68 9.31 25.37
N ASN A 120 23.27 10.38 24.67
CA ASN A 120 22.10 10.39 23.81
C ASN A 120 22.25 9.44 22.61
N PHE A 121 23.45 9.37 22.01
CA PHE A 121 23.73 8.41 20.94
C PHE A 121 23.64 6.96 21.40
N ILE A 122 24.18 6.63 22.58
CA ILE A 122 24.07 5.28 23.15
C ILE A 122 22.61 4.94 23.48
N ALA A 123 21.84 5.90 24.02
CA ALA A 123 20.41 5.71 24.26
C ALA A 123 19.63 5.42 22.97
N LEU A 124 19.93 6.15 21.89
CA LEU A 124 19.37 5.92 20.56
C LEU A 124 19.77 4.53 20.01
N ALA A 125 21.04 4.16 20.13
CA ALA A 125 21.52 2.86 19.69
C ALA A 125 20.79 1.72 20.44
N GLU A 126 20.58 1.84 21.75
CA GLU A 126 19.81 0.85 22.52
C GLU A 126 18.35 0.73 22.08
N LYS A 127 17.76 1.86 21.66
CA LYS A 127 16.39 1.92 21.15
C LYS A 127 16.28 1.24 19.78
N LEU A 128 17.23 1.49 18.88
CA LEU A 128 17.14 1.14 17.46
C LEU A 128 18.00 -0.06 17.01
N ARG A 129 18.77 -0.68 17.91
CA ARG A 129 19.63 -1.87 17.63
C ARG A 129 18.92 -3.10 17.06
N SER A 130 17.59 -3.13 17.05
CA SER A 130 16.82 -4.18 16.38
C SER A 130 16.69 -3.96 14.89
N ASP A 131 16.79 -2.70 14.45
CA ASP A 131 16.51 -2.25 13.08
C ASP A 131 17.79 -1.78 12.36
N TYR A 132 18.80 -1.30 13.10
CA TYR A 132 20.06 -0.81 12.55
C TYR A 132 21.27 -1.31 13.35
N ASP A 133 22.40 -1.43 12.66
CA ASP A 133 23.70 -1.69 13.28
C ASP A 133 24.37 -0.34 13.62
N PHE A 134 24.96 -0.27 14.82
CA PHE A 134 25.59 0.94 15.33
C PHE A 134 27.06 0.74 15.65
N GLY A 135 27.86 1.78 15.40
CA GLY A 135 29.25 1.86 15.83
C GLY A 135 29.60 3.26 16.33
N HIS A 136 30.73 3.40 17.01
CA HIS A 136 31.23 4.71 17.41
C HIS A 136 32.75 4.76 17.30
N THR A 137 33.28 5.95 17.06
CA THR A 137 34.72 6.15 16.89
C THR A 137 35.18 7.52 17.37
N LEU A 138 36.48 7.63 17.65
CA LEU A 138 37.13 8.90 17.96
C LEU A 138 37.47 9.72 16.71
N ASP A 139 37.51 9.09 15.54
CA ASP A 139 37.99 9.73 14.31
C ASP A 139 37.30 9.17 13.06
N ALA A 140 36.69 10.08 12.28
CA ALA A 140 35.99 9.71 11.05
C ALA A 140 36.92 9.08 9.99
N LYS A 141 38.25 9.25 10.08
CA LYS A 141 39.20 8.67 9.12
C LYS A 141 39.15 7.15 9.04
N PHE A 142 38.63 6.48 10.07
CA PHE A 142 38.51 5.03 10.10
C PHE A 142 37.30 4.54 9.31
N LEU A 143 36.35 5.42 8.97
CA LEU A 143 35.11 5.05 8.30
C LEU A 143 35.29 5.01 6.77
N PRO A 144 34.49 4.20 6.06
CA PRO A 144 34.34 4.34 4.61
C PRO A 144 33.90 5.77 4.30
N LYS A 145 34.57 6.42 3.34
CA LYS A 145 34.36 7.85 3.02
C LYS A 145 34.61 8.74 4.25
N GLY A 146 35.78 8.55 4.88
CA GLY A 146 36.21 9.19 6.12
C GLY A 146 36.51 10.68 6.03
N GLU A 147 35.58 11.46 5.46
CA GLU A 147 35.61 12.92 5.51
C GLU A 147 35.64 13.37 6.96
N SER A 148 36.63 14.20 7.29
CA SER A 148 36.87 14.66 8.66
C SER A 148 35.71 15.53 9.16
N VAL A 149 35.37 15.36 10.43
CA VAL A 149 34.35 16.15 11.13
C VAL A 149 34.99 16.91 12.27
N SER A 150 34.54 18.13 12.53
CA SER A 150 35.10 19.03 13.57
C SER A 150 34.29 19.07 14.87
N LYS A 151 33.10 18.46 14.87
CA LYS A 151 32.16 18.39 15.98
C LYS A 151 31.64 16.96 16.13
N PRO A 152 31.08 16.59 17.30
CA PRO A 152 30.29 15.38 17.42
C PRO A 152 29.33 15.26 16.24
N THR A 153 29.33 14.11 15.58
CA THR A 153 28.55 13.88 14.35
C THR A 153 28.01 12.46 14.36
N LEU A 154 26.72 12.29 14.09
CA LEU A 154 26.15 11.01 13.70
C LEU A 154 26.21 10.89 12.18
N ARG A 155 26.92 9.89 11.66
CA ARG A 155 27.02 9.56 10.24
C ARG A 155 26.21 8.30 9.95
N LEU A 156 25.20 8.41 9.11
CA LEU A 156 24.45 7.27 8.58
C LEU A 156 25.06 6.86 7.24
N LEU A 157 25.64 5.68 7.17
CA LEU A 157 26.14 5.06 5.95
C LEU A 157 25.00 4.27 5.29
N LYS A 158 24.89 4.35 3.96
CA LYS A 158 23.81 3.72 3.19
C LYS A 158 24.28 3.27 1.80
N PRO A 159 23.68 2.20 1.22
CA PRO A 159 24.08 1.67 -0.08
C PRO A 159 23.51 2.45 -1.29
N PHE A 160 22.83 3.57 -1.06
CA PHE A 160 22.11 4.32 -2.09
C PHE A 160 22.34 5.83 -1.97
N ASP A 161 22.01 6.54 -3.05
CA ASP A 161 22.12 8.00 -3.19
C ASP A 161 23.52 8.54 -2.81
N GLU A 162 23.61 9.51 -1.90
CA GLU A 162 24.87 10.13 -1.44
C GLU A 162 25.78 9.21 -0.62
N LEU A 163 25.34 7.97 -0.36
CA LEU A 163 26.05 6.91 0.35
C LEU A 163 26.36 7.18 1.84
N PHE A 164 26.34 8.43 2.28
CA PHE A 164 26.29 8.79 3.69
C PHE A 164 25.62 10.14 3.90
N VAL A 165 25.07 10.34 5.10
CA VAL A 165 24.56 11.64 5.57
C VAL A 165 24.94 11.87 7.02
N ASP A 166 25.21 13.13 7.36
CA ASP A 166 25.63 13.54 8.69
C ASP A 166 24.54 14.35 9.40
N SER A 167 24.42 14.16 10.71
CA SER A 167 23.63 15.00 11.61
C SER A 167 24.47 15.40 12.83
N GLN A 168 24.29 16.63 13.30
CA GLN A 168 24.95 17.17 14.49
C GLN A 168 23.93 17.50 15.60
N GLU A 169 22.67 17.11 15.43
CA GLU A 169 21.59 17.37 16.39
C GLU A 169 21.39 16.18 17.33
N PHE A 170 22.08 16.17 18.47
CA PHE A 170 22.09 15.03 19.42
C PHE A 170 20.88 14.98 20.37
N ASN A 171 19.71 15.41 19.90
CA ASN A 171 18.44 15.10 20.57
C ASN A 171 17.95 13.72 20.10
N VAL A 172 17.58 12.82 21.03
CA VAL A 172 17.23 11.43 20.68
C VAL A 172 16.08 11.33 19.68
N ASP A 173 15.03 12.12 19.85
CA ASP A 173 13.86 12.10 18.95
C ASP A 173 14.21 12.69 17.58
N ALA A 174 15.03 13.75 17.55
CA ALA A 174 15.53 14.33 16.31
C ALA A 174 16.44 13.37 15.53
N LEU A 175 17.32 12.63 16.23
CA LEU A 175 18.19 11.63 15.61
C LEU A 175 17.38 10.43 15.09
N GLU A 176 16.38 9.98 15.84
CA GLU A 176 15.48 8.91 15.38
C GLU A 176 14.78 9.31 14.08
N LYS A 177 14.16 10.49 14.06
CA LYS A 177 13.52 11.03 12.86
C LYS A 177 14.51 11.18 11.70
N PHE A 178 15.72 11.68 11.98
CA PHE A 178 16.77 11.78 10.98
C PHE A 178 17.15 10.42 10.38
N ILE A 179 17.30 9.38 11.20
CA ILE A 179 17.58 8.01 10.74
C ILE A 179 16.41 7.49 9.91
N GLU A 180 15.18 7.64 10.38
CA GLU A 180 13.97 7.21 9.65
C GLU A 180 13.89 7.84 8.26
N GLU A 181 14.03 9.16 8.17
CA GLU A 181 13.96 9.90 6.89
C GLU A 181 15.14 9.57 5.97
N SER A 182 16.34 9.41 6.53
CA SER A 182 17.57 9.19 5.75
C SER A 182 17.79 7.73 5.33
N SER A 183 17.04 6.80 5.93
CA SER A 183 17.15 5.37 5.70
C SER A 183 16.21 4.83 4.61
N VAL A 184 15.53 5.72 3.90
CA VAL A 184 14.72 5.43 2.71
C VAL A 184 15.41 6.05 1.49
N PRO A 185 15.56 5.29 0.38
CA PRO A 185 16.09 5.84 -0.87
C PRO A 185 15.23 6.98 -1.41
N THR A 186 15.85 7.90 -2.16
CA THR A 186 15.12 8.95 -2.89
C THR A 186 14.09 8.33 -3.84
N VAL A 187 14.44 7.20 -4.46
CA VAL A 187 13.54 6.33 -5.20
C VAL A 187 13.79 4.89 -4.76
N THR A 188 12.81 4.27 -4.11
CA THR A 188 12.88 2.86 -3.70
C THR A 188 12.73 1.97 -4.92
N THR A 189 13.65 1.03 -5.13
CA THR A 189 13.54 0.06 -6.23
C THR A 189 12.71 -1.14 -5.79
N TRP A 190 11.75 -1.56 -6.61
CA TRP A 190 11.03 -2.84 -6.44
C TRP A 190 11.37 -3.76 -7.60
N ASN A 191 12.15 -4.80 -7.33
CA ASN A 191 12.49 -5.86 -8.28
C ASN A 191 12.65 -7.20 -7.53
N SER A 192 13.19 -8.21 -8.21
CA SER A 192 13.45 -9.54 -7.64
C SER A 192 14.68 -9.62 -6.73
N ASP A 193 15.44 -8.52 -6.58
CA ASP A 193 16.61 -8.49 -5.70
C ASP A 193 16.16 -8.35 -4.23
N PRO A 194 16.41 -9.37 -3.38
CA PRO A 194 15.97 -9.36 -1.98
C PRO A 194 16.62 -8.26 -1.15
N THR A 195 17.74 -7.67 -1.61
CA THR A 195 18.38 -6.54 -0.92
C THR A 195 17.52 -5.28 -0.93
N ASN A 196 16.56 -5.16 -1.85
CA ASN A 196 15.63 -4.04 -1.92
C ASN A 196 14.41 -4.18 -0.99
N HIS A 197 14.04 -5.40 -0.60
CA HIS A 197 12.83 -5.68 0.20
C HIS A 197 12.70 -4.85 1.48
N PRO A 198 13.77 -4.64 2.29
CA PRO A 198 13.66 -3.82 3.49
C PRO A 198 13.20 -2.38 3.19
N TYR A 199 13.62 -1.82 2.05
CA TYR A 199 13.27 -0.45 1.67
C TYR A 199 11.86 -0.36 1.07
N ILE A 200 11.37 -1.43 0.44
CA ILE A 200 9.98 -1.53 -0.03
C ILE A 200 9.02 -1.50 1.17
N ASN A 201 9.31 -2.28 2.22
CA ASN A 201 8.48 -2.27 3.43
C ASN A 201 8.45 -0.88 4.07
N LYS A 202 9.62 -0.25 4.28
CA LYS A 202 9.72 1.11 4.79
C LYS A 202 8.97 2.14 3.94
N PHE A 203 9.02 1.99 2.61
CA PHE A 203 8.28 2.85 1.70
C PHE A 203 6.77 2.77 1.97
N PHE A 204 6.21 1.56 2.14
CA PHE A 204 4.78 1.37 2.40
C PHE A 204 4.36 1.78 3.80
N ASP A 205 5.18 1.48 4.81
CA ASP A 205 4.92 1.82 6.22
C ASP A 205 5.03 3.33 6.50
N GLY A 206 5.74 4.08 5.65
CA GLY A 206 5.93 5.52 5.81
C GLY A 206 4.63 6.34 5.75
N PRO A 207 4.61 7.57 6.29
CA PRO A 207 3.39 8.39 6.35
C PRO A 207 3.06 9.15 5.04
N SER A 208 4.04 9.28 4.14
CA SER A 208 3.94 10.04 2.88
C SER A 208 3.03 9.37 1.86
N ALA A 209 2.47 10.16 0.94
CA ALA A 209 1.81 9.63 -0.26
C ALA A 209 2.80 8.79 -1.08
N LYS A 210 2.30 7.73 -1.74
CA LYS A 210 3.11 6.76 -2.49
C LYS A 210 3.03 7.03 -3.98
N ALA A 211 4.08 7.59 -4.57
CA ALA A 211 4.23 7.66 -6.02
C ALA A 211 4.98 6.42 -6.50
N MET A 212 4.30 5.55 -7.24
CA MET A 212 4.82 4.26 -7.72
C MET A 212 4.80 4.26 -9.25
N LEU A 213 5.97 4.19 -9.87
CA LEU A 213 6.13 4.04 -11.32
C LEU A 213 6.50 2.60 -11.61
N PHE A 214 5.70 1.92 -12.43
CA PHE A 214 5.95 0.54 -12.87
C PHE A 214 6.27 0.50 -14.35
N VAL A 215 7.39 -0.14 -14.69
CA VAL A 215 7.84 -0.32 -16.08
C VAL A 215 8.43 -1.72 -16.26
N ASN A 216 8.57 -2.19 -17.50
CA ASN A 216 9.28 -3.44 -17.75
C ASN A 216 10.80 -3.20 -17.69
N PHE A 217 11.46 -3.67 -16.63
CA PHE A 217 12.88 -3.36 -16.45
C PHE A 217 13.76 -3.94 -17.56
N SER A 218 13.36 -5.08 -18.12
CA SER A 218 14.09 -5.72 -19.23
C SER A 218 14.01 -4.95 -20.56
N LYS A 219 13.07 -4.00 -20.71
CA LYS A 219 12.84 -3.29 -21.97
C LYS A 219 13.19 -1.80 -21.91
N GLU A 220 12.87 -1.14 -20.81
CA GLU A 220 12.72 0.32 -20.81
C GLU A 220 13.20 1.00 -19.52
N GLN A 221 13.83 0.27 -18.59
CA GLN A 221 14.32 0.80 -17.31
C GLN A 221 15.12 2.10 -17.47
N ASP A 222 16.13 2.09 -18.35
CA ASP A 222 17.07 3.20 -18.53
C ASP A 222 16.40 4.49 -19.00
N ALA A 223 15.31 4.38 -19.77
CA ALA A 223 14.57 5.53 -20.29
C ALA A 223 13.79 6.27 -19.19
N PHE A 224 13.39 5.55 -18.14
CA PHE A 224 12.56 6.07 -17.06
C PHE A 224 13.36 6.41 -15.79
N GLN A 225 14.37 5.61 -15.44
CA GLN A 225 15.02 5.64 -14.13
C GLN A 225 15.61 7.01 -13.78
N SER A 226 16.39 7.60 -14.69
CA SER A 226 17.04 8.90 -14.46
C SER A 226 16.01 10.03 -14.34
N LYS A 227 15.08 10.11 -15.29
CA LYS A 227 13.99 11.09 -15.30
C LYS A 227 13.13 11.01 -14.04
N TYR A 228 12.77 9.80 -13.61
CA TYR A 228 11.97 9.61 -12.42
C TYR A 228 12.73 10.01 -11.14
N LYS A 229 14.04 9.74 -11.08
CA LYS A 229 14.91 10.20 -9.98
C LYS A 229 15.03 11.72 -9.93
N ASP A 230 15.18 12.38 -11.08
CA ASP A 230 15.21 13.84 -11.16
C ASP A 230 13.90 14.44 -10.63
N VAL A 231 12.76 13.87 -11.04
CA VAL A 231 11.45 14.27 -10.53
C VAL A 231 11.34 14.05 -9.02
N ALA A 232 11.68 12.86 -8.51
CA ALA A 232 11.62 12.55 -7.09
C ALA A 232 12.42 13.54 -6.23
N THR A 233 13.58 13.99 -6.74
CA THR A 233 14.43 14.99 -6.07
C THR A 233 13.72 16.34 -5.89
N LEU A 234 12.90 16.76 -6.86
CA LEU A 234 12.11 18.00 -6.77
C LEU A 234 11.00 17.96 -5.70
N TYR A 235 10.63 16.76 -5.26
CA TYR A 235 9.59 16.51 -4.26
C TYR A 235 10.13 16.04 -2.90
N LYS A 236 11.46 16.03 -2.71
CA LYS A 236 12.09 15.71 -1.43
C LYS A 236 11.52 16.61 -0.32
N GLY A 237 11.00 16.00 0.74
CA GLY A 237 10.39 16.71 1.87
C GLY A 237 8.97 17.27 1.62
N LYS A 238 8.36 17.03 0.45
CA LYS A 238 7.00 17.51 0.13
C LYS A 238 5.89 16.49 0.42
N GLY A 239 6.16 15.49 1.28
CA GLY A 239 5.18 14.49 1.69
C GLY A 239 4.82 13.44 0.63
N ILE A 240 5.69 13.24 -0.38
CA ILE A 240 5.57 12.19 -1.40
C ILE A 240 6.84 11.34 -1.36
N SER A 241 6.66 10.03 -1.26
CA SER A 241 7.73 9.04 -1.40
C SER A 241 7.65 8.38 -2.77
N PHE A 242 8.78 8.02 -3.35
CA PHE A 242 8.87 7.50 -4.72
C PHE A 242 9.36 6.05 -4.73
N LEU A 243 8.68 5.22 -5.51
CA LEU A 243 9.05 3.84 -5.80
C LEU A 243 9.07 3.60 -7.31
N PHE A 244 10.09 2.89 -7.79
CA PHE A 244 10.26 2.48 -9.17
C PHE A 244 10.32 0.96 -9.23
N GLY A 245 9.31 0.36 -9.85
CA GLY A 245 9.06 -1.08 -9.79
C GLY A 245 9.09 -1.76 -11.15
N ASP A 246 9.59 -2.99 -11.14
CA ASP A 246 9.51 -3.90 -12.28
C ASP A 246 8.14 -4.59 -12.30
N VAL A 247 7.49 -4.59 -13.47
CA VAL A 247 6.17 -5.22 -13.64
C VAL A 247 6.17 -6.71 -13.29
N ASP A 248 7.26 -7.41 -13.61
CA ASP A 248 7.37 -8.86 -13.37
C ASP A 248 7.43 -9.17 -11.86
N SER A 249 7.95 -8.23 -11.07
CA SER A 249 8.07 -8.35 -9.61
C SER A 249 6.86 -7.80 -8.84
N ALA A 250 5.93 -7.12 -9.52
CA ALA A 250 4.85 -6.35 -8.90
C ALA A 250 3.43 -6.84 -9.25
N GLN A 251 3.28 -8.09 -9.70
CA GLN A 251 1.98 -8.64 -10.15
C GLN A 251 0.86 -8.50 -9.11
N ASN A 252 1.15 -8.71 -7.82
CA ASN A 252 0.18 -8.55 -6.75
C ASN A 252 -0.29 -7.09 -6.60
N ALA A 253 0.58 -6.11 -6.85
CA ALA A 253 0.20 -4.71 -6.85
C ALA A 253 -0.75 -4.41 -8.01
N PHE A 254 -0.47 -4.91 -9.22
CA PHE A 254 -1.35 -4.77 -10.37
C PHE A 254 -2.75 -5.36 -10.09
N GLN A 255 -2.81 -6.56 -9.53
CA GLN A 255 -4.09 -7.17 -9.11
C GLN A 255 -4.84 -6.33 -8.08
N TYR A 256 -4.13 -5.77 -7.08
CA TYR A 256 -4.72 -4.89 -6.08
C TYR A 256 -5.35 -3.64 -6.71
N PHE A 257 -4.70 -3.06 -7.72
CA PHE A 257 -5.20 -1.89 -8.44
C PHE A 257 -6.18 -2.23 -9.58
N GLY A 258 -6.45 -3.52 -9.84
CA GLY A 258 -7.30 -3.94 -10.97
C GLY A 258 -6.67 -3.69 -12.33
N LEU A 259 -5.33 -3.65 -12.40
CA LEU A 259 -4.56 -3.35 -13.60
C LEU A 259 -3.97 -4.62 -14.21
N LYS A 260 -3.71 -4.56 -15.50
CA LYS A 260 -2.99 -5.61 -16.24
C LYS A 260 -1.55 -5.19 -16.48
N LEU A 261 -0.65 -6.16 -16.60
CA LEU A 261 0.77 -5.87 -16.86
C LEU A 261 1.00 -5.12 -18.19
N GLU A 262 0.06 -5.27 -19.14
CA GLU A 262 0.04 -4.56 -20.43
C GLU A 262 -0.29 -3.06 -20.31
N ASP A 263 -0.79 -2.59 -19.17
CA ASP A 263 -1.06 -1.16 -18.91
C ASP A 263 0.22 -0.37 -18.60
N ALA A 264 1.33 -1.08 -18.34
CA ALA A 264 2.62 -0.47 -18.08
C ALA A 264 3.30 -0.02 -19.40
N PRO A 265 4.10 1.07 -19.41
CA PRO A 265 4.49 1.90 -18.27
C PRO A 265 3.34 2.64 -17.60
N LEU A 266 3.27 2.65 -16.27
CA LEU A 266 2.23 3.36 -15.55
C LEU A 266 2.72 3.98 -14.26
N ILE A 267 2.10 5.08 -13.86
CA ILE A 267 2.36 5.73 -12.58
C ILE A 267 1.09 5.81 -11.74
N ILE A 268 1.22 5.45 -10.46
CA ILE A 268 0.15 5.46 -9.45
C ILE A 268 0.57 6.39 -8.34
N ILE A 269 -0.34 7.25 -7.88
CA ILE A 269 -0.20 7.93 -6.61
C ILE A 269 -1.29 7.46 -5.66
N GLN A 270 -0.89 6.93 -4.51
CA GLN A 270 -1.80 6.57 -3.43
C GLN A 270 -1.59 7.52 -2.25
N LYS A 271 -2.63 8.29 -1.90
CA LYS A 271 -2.61 9.14 -0.70
C LYS A 271 -2.83 8.30 0.55
N THR A 272 -2.39 8.84 1.69
CA THR A 272 -2.61 8.26 3.02
C THR A 272 -4.11 8.10 3.34
N GLY A 273 -4.98 8.94 2.75
CA GLY A 273 -6.44 8.83 2.86
C GLY A 273 -7.10 7.77 1.97
N GLY A 274 -6.32 6.96 1.24
CA GLY A 274 -6.82 5.89 0.38
C GLY A 274 -7.15 6.27 -1.06
N GLU A 275 -7.28 7.57 -1.36
CA GLU A 275 -7.44 8.06 -2.73
C GLU A 275 -6.27 7.63 -3.62
N LYS A 276 -6.59 7.15 -4.81
CA LYS A 276 -5.62 6.69 -5.81
C LYS A 276 -5.71 7.59 -7.03
N TYR A 277 -4.60 7.75 -7.75
CA TYR A 277 -4.52 8.50 -9.00
C TYR A 277 -3.65 7.68 -9.93
N LEU A 278 -4.07 7.50 -11.18
CA LEU A 278 -3.43 6.58 -12.12
C LEU A 278 -3.25 7.27 -13.47
N LYS A 279 -2.09 7.03 -14.10
CA LYS A 279 -1.87 7.26 -15.52
C LYS A 279 -1.19 6.03 -16.12
N THR A 280 -1.89 5.35 -17.02
CA THR A 280 -1.37 4.25 -17.83
C THR A 280 -0.67 4.76 -19.09
N ASN A 281 0.14 3.90 -19.71
CA ASN A 281 0.93 4.21 -20.90
C ASN A 281 1.69 5.56 -20.78
N VAL A 282 2.33 5.79 -19.63
CA VAL A 282 3.03 7.04 -19.34
C VAL A 282 4.37 7.09 -20.06
N GLU A 283 4.60 8.17 -20.82
CA GLU A 283 5.90 8.40 -21.44
C GLU A 283 6.86 9.10 -20.45
N PRO A 284 8.19 8.90 -20.55
CA PRO A 284 9.12 9.42 -19.56
C PRO A 284 9.13 10.95 -19.40
N ASP A 285 8.85 11.70 -20.47
CA ASP A 285 8.73 13.16 -20.47
C ASP A 285 7.41 13.68 -19.88
N GLN A 286 6.38 12.83 -19.79
CA GLN A 286 5.09 13.19 -19.20
C GLN A 286 5.07 13.14 -17.66
N ILE A 287 6.02 12.44 -17.05
CA ILE A 287 6.00 12.15 -15.60
C ILE A 287 6.03 13.44 -14.77
N ALA A 288 6.92 14.37 -15.11
CA ALA A 288 7.08 15.62 -14.38
C ALA A 288 5.81 16.49 -14.45
N ALA A 289 5.21 16.59 -15.64
CA ALA A 289 3.98 17.35 -15.86
C ALA A 289 2.81 16.72 -15.11
N TRP A 290 2.64 15.40 -15.21
CA TRP A 290 1.54 14.71 -14.53
C TRP A 290 1.63 14.78 -13.00
N LEU A 291 2.83 14.63 -12.42
CA LEU A 291 3.03 14.81 -10.98
C LEU A 291 2.74 16.25 -10.53
N LYS A 292 3.08 17.24 -11.37
CA LYS A 292 2.73 18.64 -11.11
C LYS A 292 1.20 18.82 -11.11
N ASP A 293 0.51 18.34 -12.14
CA ASP A 293 -0.95 18.40 -12.24
C ASP A 293 -1.62 17.73 -11.04
N TYR A 294 -1.09 16.58 -10.59
CA TYR A 294 -1.55 15.91 -9.37
C TYR A 294 -1.37 16.81 -8.14
N SER A 295 -0.19 17.41 -7.97
CA SER A 295 0.10 18.28 -6.82
C SER A 295 -0.74 19.56 -6.80
N GLU A 296 -1.21 20.01 -7.97
CA GLU A 296 -2.11 21.15 -8.14
C GLU A 296 -3.61 20.76 -8.03
N GLY A 297 -3.91 19.48 -7.83
CA GLY A 297 -5.29 18.98 -7.69
C GLY A 297 -6.06 18.88 -9.01
N LEU A 298 -5.36 18.88 -10.14
CA LEU A 298 -5.95 18.84 -11.49
C LEU A 298 -6.23 17.40 -11.99
N VAL A 299 -5.63 16.39 -11.35
CA VAL A 299 -5.82 14.98 -11.68
C VAL A 299 -7.01 14.42 -10.89
N LYS A 300 -7.92 13.73 -11.58
CA LYS A 300 -9.06 13.06 -10.94
C LYS A 300 -8.62 11.75 -10.25
N PRO A 301 -9.25 11.37 -9.13
CA PRO A 301 -9.00 10.07 -8.51
C PRO A 301 -9.32 8.90 -9.45
N PHE A 302 -8.46 7.89 -9.43
CA PHE A 302 -8.69 6.58 -10.01
C PHE A 302 -9.69 5.80 -9.15
N LEU A 303 -10.64 5.17 -9.82
CA LEU A 303 -11.66 4.32 -9.23
C LEU A 303 -11.51 2.94 -9.87
N LYS A 304 -11.35 1.91 -9.06
CA LYS A 304 -11.20 0.55 -9.53
C LYS A 304 -12.48 0.12 -10.26
N SER A 305 -12.34 -0.32 -11.51
CA SER A 305 -13.42 -0.91 -12.29
C SER A 305 -12.93 -2.17 -12.98
N GLU A 306 -13.77 -3.18 -13.04
CA GLU A 306 -13.64 -4.21 -14.06
C GLU A 306 -13.94 -3.61 -15.44
N PRO A 307 -13.44 -4.23 -16.52
CA PRO A 307 -13.80 -3.84 -17.87
C PRO A 307 -15.32 -3.91 -18.08
N ILE A 308 -15.87 -2.94 -18.78
CA ILE A 308 -17.25 -3.01 -19.25
C ILE A 308 -17.36 -4.26 -20.15
N PRO A 309 -18.30 -5.18 -19.88
CA PRO A 309 -18.41 -6.43 -20.64
C PRO A 309 -18.73 -6.16 -22.12
N GLU A 310 -18.08 -6.89 -23.03
CA GLU A 310 -18.27 -6.71 -24.49
C GLU A 310 -19.72 -6.99 -24.93
N SER A 311 -20.38 -7.93 -24.27
CA SER A 311 -21.81 -8.21 -24.38
C SER A 311 -22.43 -8.26 -22.99
N ASN A 312 -23.62 -7.67 -22.86
CA ASN A 312 -24.39 -7.61 -21.62
C ASN A 312 -25.83 -8.06 -21.88
N ASP A 313 -25.98 -9.17 -22.62
CA ASP A 313 -27.27 -9.64 -23.14
C ASP A 313 -28.06 -10.49 -22.13
N GLU A 314 -27.41 -10.97 -21.07
CA GLU A 314 -28.06 -11.75 -20.01
C GLU A 314 -29.21 -10.99 -19.33
N PRO A 315 -30.23 -11.68 -18.77
CA PRO A 315 -31.37 -11.04 -18.14
C PRO A 315 -30.96 -10.06 -17.02
N VAL A 316 -30.05 -10.48 -16.15
CA VAL A 316 -29.46 -9.62 -15.11
C VAL A 316 -28.23 -8.91 -15.68
N LYS A 317 -28.32 -7.58 -15.81
CA LYS A 317 -27.27 -6.76 -16.40
C LYS A 317 -26.06 -6.63 -15.47
N VAL A 318 -24.87 -6.86 -16.01
CA VAL A 318 -23.62 -6.62 -15.29
C VAL A 318 -23.32 -5.12 -15.31
N VAL A 319 -23.11 -4.55 -14.14
CA VAL A 319 -22.72 -3.15 -13.95
C VAL A 319 -21.37 -3.14 -13.24
N VAL A 320 -20.44 -2.35 -13.78
CA VAL A 320 -19.10 -2.13 -13.23
C VAL A 320 -18.97 -0.68 -12.81
N ARG A 321 -17.87 -0.31 -12.14
CA ARG A 321 -17.71 1.09 -11.68
C ARG A 321 -17.78 2.08 -12.84
N ASP A 322 -17.19 1.77 -13.98
CA ASP A 322 -17.19 2.69 -15.13
C ASP A 322 -18.56 2.82 -15.82
N SER A 323 -19.49 1.86 -15.65
CA SER A 323 -20.82 1.90 -16.26
C SER A 323 -21.95 2.25 -15.29
N ILE A 324 -21.68 2.32 -13.98
CA ILE A 324 -22.73 2.54 -12.96
C ILE A 324 -23.45 3.86 -13.15
N GLN A 325 -22.74 4.93 -13.53
CA GLN A 325 -23.35 6.24 -13.75
C GLN A 325 -24.39 6.18 -14.88
N ASP A 326 -24.06 5.52 -15.98
CA ASP A 326 -24.94 5.45 -17.14
C ASP A 326 -26.10 4.49 -16.95
N VAL A 327 -25.83 3.30 -16.39
CA VAL A 327 -26.86 2.25 -16.25
C VAL A 327 -27.82 2.56 -15.09
N VAL A 328 -27.30 3.03 -13.96
CA VAL A 328 -28.10 3.17 -12.72
C VAL A 328 -28.66 4.59 -12.58
N PHE A 329 -27.87 5.62 -12.87
CA PHE A 329 -28.27 6.99 -12.57
C PHE A 329 -28.84 7.76 -13.77
N ASN A 330 -28.30 7.53 -14.97
CA ASN A 330 -28.65 8.31 -16.18
C ASN A 330 -29.58 7.57 -17.16
N SER A 331 -29.88 6.29 -16.93
CA SER A 331 -30.66 5.48 -17.87
C SER A 331 -32.11 5.93 -18.01
N GLY A 332 -32.63 6.72 -17.05
CA GLY A 332 -34.04 7.11 -16.98
C GLY A 332 -34.98 5.94 -16.69
N LYS A 333 -34.44 4.81 -16.21
CA LYS A 333 -35.18 3.58 -15.93
C LYS A 333 -35.23 3.28 -14.44
N ASN A 334 -36.10 2.37 -14.07
CA ASN A 334 -36.19 1.81 -12.73
C ASN A 334 -35.17 0.66 -12.61
N VAL A 335 -34.18 0.80 -11.74
CA VAL A 335 -33.05 -0.13 -11.64
C VAL A 335 -33.03 -0.80 -10.27
N LEU A 336 -33.18 -2.12 -10.23
CA LEU A 336 -32.84 -2.93 -9.06
C LEU A 336 -31.39 -3.38 -9.20
N LEU A 337 -30.52 -2.95 -8.29
CA LEU A 337 -29.09 -3.24 -8.30
C LEU A 337 -28.70 -4.10 -7.09
N GLU A 338 -28.11 -5.27 -7.35
CA GLU A 338 -27.47 -6.11 -6.36
C GLU A 338 -25.97 -5.80 -6.27
N PHE A 339 -25.48 -5.44 -5.08
CA PHE A 339 -24.06 -5.50 -4.73
C PHE A 339 -23.74 -6.87 -4.14
N TYR A 340 -22.85 -7.62 -4.80
CA TYR A 340 -22.50 -8.99 -4.41
C TYR A 340 -21.00 -9.20 -4.28
N ALA A 341 -20.64 -10.37 -3.73
CA ALA A 341 -19.28 -10.90 -3.73
C ALA A 341 -19.27 -12.34 -4.29
N PRO A 342 -18.34 -12.72 -5.19
CA PRO A 342 -18.36 -14.03 -5.87
C PRO A 342 -18.26 -15.24 -4.93
N TRP A 343 -17.68 -15.05 -3.74
CA TRP A 343 -17.50 -16.10 -2.74
C TRP A 343 -18.66 -16.19 -1.73
N CYS A 344 -19.58 -15.22 -1.72
CA CYS A 344 -20.67 -15.18 -0.76
C CYS A 344 -21.75 -16.23 -1.09
N GLY A 345 -22.02 -17.14 -0.15
CA GLY A 345 -23.04 -18.19 -0.30
C GLY A 345 -24.46 -17.65 -0.48
N HIS A 346 -24.83 -16.59 0.23
CA HIS A 346 -26.16 -15.97 0.10
C HIS A 346 -26.35 -15.29 -1.27
N CYS A 347 -25.30 -14.70 -1.85
CA CYS A 347 -25.37 -14.12 -3.21
C CYS A 347 -25.60 -15.22 -4.24
N LYS A 348 -24.90 -16.35 -4.11
CA LYS A 348 -25.08 -17.51 -5.00
C LYS A 348 -26.49 -18.09 -4.93
N GLN A 349 -27.14 -18.06 -3.77
CA GLN A 349 -28.54 -18.47 -3.60
C GLN A 349 -29.53 -17.46 -4.21
N LEU A 350 -29.20 -16.17 -4.16
CA LEU A 350 -30.03 -15.09 -4.69
C LEU A 350 -29.95 -14.98 -6.23
N ALA A 351 -28.79 -15.25 -6.82
CA ALA A 351 -28.56 -15.16 -8.26
C ALA A 351 -29.68 -15.79 -9.13
N PRO A 352 -30.08 -17.07 -8.95
CA PRO A 352 -31.15 -17.66 -9.77
C PRO A 352 -32.52 -16.98 -9.55
N ILE A 353 -32.77 -16.42 -8.37
CA ILE A 353 -34.02 -15.68 -8.09
C ILE A 353 -34.03 -14.37 -8.86
N LEU A 354 -32.91 -13.64 -8.88
CA LEU A 354 -32.79 -12.40 -9.68
C LEU A 354 -32.87 -12.67 -11.18
N ASP A 355 -32.35 -13.81 -11.67
CA ASP A 355 -32.56 -14.23 -13.06
C ASP A 355 -34.05 -14.42 -13.37
N GLU A 356 -34.81 -15.06 -12.46
CA GLU A 356 -36.26 -15.21 -12.62
C GLU A 356 -37.02 -13.88 -12.58
N VAL A 357 -36.60 -12.94 -11.72
CA VAL A 357 -37.16 -11.58 -11.66
C VAL A 357 -36.85 -10.83 -12.95
N ALA A 358 -35.62 -10.90 -13.44
CA ALA A 358 -35.22 -10.28 -14.70
C ALA A 358 -36.00 -10.84 -15.89
N ILE A 359 -36.24 -12.14 -15.92
CA ILE A 359 -37.09 -12.78 -16.94
C ILE A 359 -38.54 -12.28 -16.87
N ALA A 360 -39.06 -12.02 -15.66
CA ALA A 360 -40.42 -11.49 -15.48
C ALA A 360 -40.57 -10.06 -16.04
N PHE A 361 -39.50 -9.26 -16.01
CA PHE A 361 -39.47 -7.89 -16.54
C PHE A 361 -38.82 -7.75 -17.93
N LYS A 362 -38.45 -8.84 -18.60
CA LYS A 362 -37.70 -8.79 -19.87
C LYS A 362 -38.39 -7.99 -21.00
N ASP A 363 -39.72 -7.95 -20.98
CA ASP A 363 -40.55 -7.26 -21.97
C ASP A 363 -40.97 -5.85 -21.50
N ASP A 364 -40.55 -5.43 -20.30
CA ASP A 364 -40.76 -4.10 -19.73
C ASP A 364 -39.48 -3.26 -19.96
N PRO A 365 -39.47 -2.32 -20.92
CA PRO A 365 -38.27 -1.55 -21.25
C PRO A 365 -37.85 -0.57 -20.14
N ASP A 366 -38.72 -0.31 -19.16
CA ASP A 366 -38.52 0.70 -18.11
C ASP A 366 -37.91 0.10 -16.83
N VAL A 367 -37.65 -1.20 -16.78
CA VAL A 367 -37.06 -1.90 -15.63
C VAL A 367 -35.74 -2.57 -16.01
N ILE A 368 -34.72 -2.37 -15.19
CA ILE A 368 -33.43 -3.07 -15.28
C ILE A 368 -33.20 -3.82 -13.98
N ILE A 369 -32.90 -5.11 -14.09
CA ILE A 369 -32.32 -5.89 -13.00
C ILE A 369 -30.82 -6.00 -13.26
N ALA A 370 -30.01 -5.59 -12.28
CA ALA A 370 -28.57 -5.46 -12.44
C ALA A 370 -27.80 -6.02 -11.23
N LYS A 371 -26.54 -6.38 -11.47
CA LYS A 371 -25.60 -6.84 -10.45
C LYS A 371 -24.25 -6.15 -10.58
N PHE A 372 -23.60 -5.94 -9.44
CA PHE A 372 -22.32 -5.24 -9.29
C PHE A 372 -21.41 -6.01 -8.33
N ASP A 373 -20.25 -6.45 -8.80
CA ASP A 373 -19.25 -7.09 -7.93
C ASP A 373 -18.51 -6.01 -7.12
N ALA A 374 -18.90 -5.86 -5.86
CA ALA A 374 -18.35 -4.86 -4.95
C ALA A 374 -16.96 -5.24 -4.41
N THR A 375 -16.42 -6.40 -4.77
CA THR A 375 -15.04 -6.82 -4.44
C THR A 375 -14.06 -6.49 -5.55
N ALA A 376 -14.56 -6.41 -6.79
CA ALA A 376 -13.79 -6.10 -7.98
C ALA A 376 -13.91 -4.64 -8.43
N ASN A 377 -14.93 -3.91 -7.97
CA ASN A 377 -15.21 -2.54 -8.38
C ASN A 377 -15.37 -1.61 -7.16
N ASP A 378 -14.86 -0.38 -7.24
CA ASP A 378 -15.00 0.63 -6.20
C ASP A 378 -16.45 1.15 -6.13
N VAL A 379 -17.15 0.84 -5.04
CA VAL A 379 -18.54 1.29 -4.82
C VAL A 379 -18.59 2.81 -4.58
N PRO A 380 -19.56 3.56 -5.16
CA PRO A 380 -19.81 4.96 -4.78
C PRO A 380 -20.33 5.06 -3.34
N GLY A 381 -19.41 5.09 -2.36
CA GLY A 381 -19.74 5.02 -0.94
C GLY A 381 -20.43 6.26 -0.36
N ASP A 382 -20.45 7.37 -1.11
CA ASP A 382 -21.27 8.55 -0.83
C ASP A 382 -22.76 8.34 -1.15
N THR A 383 -23.06 7.32 -1.95
CA THR A 383 -24.41 7.01 -2.44
C THR A 383 -24.93 5.67 -1.93
N PHE A 384 -24.06 4.66 -1.83
CA PHE A 384 -24.41 3.31 -1.44
C PHE A 384 -23.65 2.87 -0.20
N GLU A 385 -24.37 2.57 0.88
CA GLU A 385 -23.80 1.95 2.07
C GLU A 385 -23.83 0.42 1.94
N VAL A 386 -22.72 -0.18 1.50
CA VAL A 386 -22.57 -1.63 1.35
C VAL A 386 -21.79 -2.19 2.54
N GLN A 387 -22.50 -2.59 3.60
CA GLN A 387 -21.92 -3.15 4.82
C GLN A 387 -21.76 -4.68 4.80
N GLY A 388 -22.39 -5.35 3.83
CA GLY A 388 -22.36 -6.80 3.69
C GLY A 388 -22.95 -7.27 2.37
N PHE A 389 -22.97 -8.60 2.15
CA PHE A 389 -23.40 -9.18 0.87
C PHE A 389 -24.50 -10.24 1.04
N PRO A 390 -25.53 -10.24 0.18
CA PRO A 390 -25.84 -9.21 -0.81
C PRO A 390 -26.45 -7.96 -0.17
N THR A 391 -26.20 -6.79 -0.77
CA THR A 391 -26.91 -5.53 -0.47
C THR A 391 -27.67 -5.09 -1.73
N LEU A 392 -28.94 -4.73 -1.61
CA LEU A 392 -29.80 -4.40 -2.76
C LEU A 392 -30.27 -2.96 -2.64
N TYR A 393 -30.21 -2.23 -3.75
CA TYR A 393 -30.77 -0.90 -3.88
C TYR A 393 -31.70 -0.83 -5.08
N PHE A 394 -32.74 -0.02 -4.96
CA PHE A 394 -33.63 0.30 -6.04
C PHE A 394 -33.56 1.80 -6.34
N ARG A 395 -33.32 2.11 -7.60
CA ARG A 395 -33.24 3.45 -8.14
C ARG A 395 -34.43 3.66 -9.07
N SER A 396 -35.37 4.53 -8.70
CA SER A 396 -36.52 4.85 -9.56
C SER A 396 -36.12 5.76 -10.73
N ALA A 397 -36.94 5.79 -11.79
CA ALA A 397 -36.65 6.61 -12.98
C ALA A 397 -36.58 8.12 -12.70
N ASN A 398 -37.37 8.65 -11.75
CA ASN A 398 -37.29 10.06 -11.33
C ASN A 398 -36.15 10.33 -10.34
N GLY A 399 -35.47 9.27 -9.93
CA GLY A 399 -34.29 9.40 -9.13
C GLY A 399 -34.51 9.38 -7.63
N ASN A 400 -35.43 8.55 -7.14
CA ASN A 400 -35.44 8.13 -5.75
C ASN A 400 -34.53 6.91 -5.58
N LEU A 401 -33.69 6.90 -4.54
CA LEU A 401 -32.85 5.76 -4.20
C LEU A 401 -33.33 5.20 -2.86
N SER A 402 -33.62 3.90 -2.83
CA SER A 402 -34.08 3.19 -1.64
C SER A 402 -33.32 1.88 -1.49
N GLN A 403 -32.82 1.61 -0.29
CA GLN A 403 -32.30 0.28 0.04
C GLN A 403 -33.46 -0.70 0.15
N TYR A 404 -33.29 -1.91 -0.40
CA TYR A 404 -34.27 -2.98 -0.30
C TYR A 404 -33.97 -3.86 0.90
N GLU A 405 -34.92 -3.94 1.82
CA GLU A 405 -34.85 -4.72 3.06
C GLU A 405 -35.90 -5.84 3.14
N GLY A 406 -36.61 -6.09 2.04
CA GLY A 406 -37.66 -7.10 1.94
C GLY A 406 -37.16 -8.55 1.89
N GLU A 407 -38.10 -9.48 1.70
CA GLU A 407 -37.79 -10.90 1.62
C GLU A 407 -37.16 -11.24 0.28
N ARG A 408 -36.03 -11.97 0.28
CA ARG A 408 -35.29 -12.31 -0.96
C ARG A 408 -35.96 -13.42 -1.79
N THR A 409 -37.23 -13.22 -2.13
CA THR A 409 -38.07 -14.09 -2.96
C THR A 409 -38.48 -13.35 -4.22
N LYS A 410 -38.79 -14.11 -5.28
CA LYS A 410 -39.20 -13.54 -6.57
C LYS A 410 -40.45 -12.66 -6.44
N GLU A 411 -41.44 -13.14 -5.70
CA GLU A 411 -42.73 -12.49 -5.53
C GLU A 411 -42.59 -11.14 -4.81
N ASP A 412 -41.74 -11.07 -3.79
CA ASP A 412 -41.49 -9.84 -3.04
C ASP A 412 -40.73 -8.81 -3.89
N PHE A 413 -39.70 -9.22 -4.65
CA PHE A 413 -39.01 -8.33 -5.58
C PHE A 413 -39.94 -7.73 -6.63
N ILE A 414 -40.79 -8.56 -7.26
CA ILE A 414 -41.75 -8.11 -8.27
C ILE A 414 -42.74 -7.10 -7.65
N SER A 415 -43.25 -7.42 -6.46
CA SER A 415 -44.19 -6.55 -5.74
C SER A 415 -43.54 -5.22 -5.39
N PHE A 416 -42.33 -5.26 -4.81
CA PHE A 416 -41.57 -4.08 -4.45
C PHE A 416 -41.27 -3.18 -5.66
N ILE A 417 -40.85 -3.75 -6.79
CA ILE A 417 -40.62 -2.98 -8.03
C ILE A 417 -41.92 -2.33 -8.50
N HIS A 418 -43.05 -3.04 -8.49
CA HIS A 418 -44.33 -2.46 -8.90
C HIS A 418 -44.80 -1.33 -7.99
N GLU A 419 -44.54 -1.41 -6.68
CA GLU A 419 -44.90 -0.39 -5.70
C GLU A 419 -44.02 0.86 -5.76
N ASN A 420 -42.73 0.69 -6.09
CA ASN A 420 -41.74 1.77 -5.99
C ASN A 420 -41.32 2.34 -7.36
N ARG A 421 -41.70 1.69 -8.47
CA ARG A 421 -41.37 2.20 -9.81
C ARG A 421 -42.13 3.49 -10.13
N ASP A 422 -41.42 4.40 -10.77
CA ASP A 422 -42.05 5.53 -11.43
C ASP A 422 -42.67 5.10 -12.77
N LYS A 423 -43.79 5.73 -13.14
CA LYS A 423 -44.29 5.64 -14.51
C LYS A 423 -43.31 6.39 -15.42
N PRO A 424 -43.01 5.87 -16.63
CA PRO A 424 -42.05 6.51 -17.52
C PRO A 424 -42.42 7.98 -17.74
N SER A 425 -41.47 8.87 -17.46
CA SER A 425 -41.58 10.27 -17.86
C SER A 425 -41.61 10.29 -19.38
N THR A 426 -42.73 10.71 -19.96
CA THR A 426 -42.75 11.15 -21.36
C THR A 426 -41.92 12.42 -21.42
N SER A 427 -40.61 12.28 -21.60
CA SER A 427 -39.78 13.43 -21.94
C SER A 427 -40.28 13.97 -23.28
N ASP A 428 -40.69 15.23 -23.26
CA ASP A 428 -41.15 15.99 -24.40
C ASP A 428 -40.24 15.73 -25.61
N LYS A 429 -40.83 15.21 -26.69
CA LYS A 429 -40.32 15.47 -28.03
C LYS A 429 -40.40 16.98 -28.19
N GLN A 430 -39.30 17.66 -27.90
CA GLN A 430 -39.07 19.01 -28.38
C GLN A 430 -39.00 18.89 -29.91
N GLU A 431 -40.17 19.12 -30.52
CA GLU A 431 -40.35 19.24 -31.95
C GLU A 431 -39.37 20.33 -32.41
N SER A 432 -38.32 19.90 -33.11
CA SER A 432 -37.40 20.81 -33.76
C SER A 432 -38.22 21.67 -34.72
N ALA A 433 -38.30 22.96 -34.39
CA ALA A 433 -38.83 23.96 -35.29
C ALA A 433 -38.17 23.77 -36.67
N LYS A 434 -39.03 23.59 -37.68
CA LYS A 434 -38.64 23.73 -39.09
C LYS A 434 -37.80 25.00 -39.25
N PRO A 435 -36.63 24.95 -39.93
CA PRO A 435 -36.06 26.17 -40.44
C PRO A 435 -36.99 26.71 -41.53
N GLU A 436 -37.48 27.93 -41.34
CA GLU A 436 -38.07 28.74 -42.40
C GLU A 436 -37.08 28.82 -43.57
N SER A 437 -37.57 28.50 -44.76
CA SER A 437 -36.90 28.76 -46.02
C SER A 437 -36.73 30.27 -46.19
N VAL A 438 -35.49 30.74 -46.09
CA VAL A 438 -35.13 32.09 -46.53
C VAL A 438 -35.04 32.05 -48.06
N ASP A 439 -36.02 32.66 -48.71
CA ASP A 439 -35.95 33.06 -50.12
C ASP A 439 -34.77 34.01 -50.31
N VAL A 440 -33.77 33.59 -51.09
CA VAL A 440 -32.74 34.49 -51.62
C VAL A 440 -33.24 34.99 -52.97
N ASP A 441 -33.83 36.19 -52.93
CA ASP A 441 -34.15 36.98 -54.11
C ASP A 441 -32.84 37.43 -54.80
N SER A 442 -32.86 37.30 -56.12
CA SER A 442 -31.78 37.67 -57.01
C SER A 442 -31.80 39.18 -57.26
N SER A 443 -30.76 39.90 -56.84
CA SER A 443 -30.41 41.18 -57.48
C SER A 443 -28.90 41.39 -57.41
N LYS A 444 -28.24 41.10 -58.53
CA LYS A 444 -27.05 41.86 -58.94
C LYS A 444 -27.53 43.27 -59.27
N ASP A 445 -26.80 44.29 -58.84
CA ASP A 445 -26.26 45.29 -59.76
C ASP A 445 -25.23 46.19 -59.06
N GLU A 446 -24.06 46.20 -59.69
CA GLU A 446 -23.07 47.26 -59.93
C GLU A 446 -22.74 48.34 -58.88
N LEU A 447 -21.40 48.50 -58.76
CA LEU A 447 -20.58 49.65 -58.31
C LEU A 447 -20.21 49.76 -56.84
#